data_AF-A0A432G750-F1
#
_entry.id   AF-A0A432G750-F1
#
_cell.length_a   1.000
_cell.length_b   1.000
_cell.length_c   1.000
_cell.angle_alpha   90.00
_cell.angle_beta   90.00
_cell.angle_gamma   90.00
#
_symmetry.space_group_name_H-M   'P 1'
#
loop_
_entity.id
_entity.type
_entity.pdbx_description
1 polymer ?
#
loop_
_entity_poly.entity_id
_entity_poly.type
_entity_poly.pdbx_seq_one_letter_code
_entity_poly.pdbx_strand_id
1 'polypeptide(L)'
;MALLIAGCNATTPSKPMSLKEQYEAKLAATQAAVEKAASVEGEWRDIRWKKSKKKYLPSAIKAAEAGDYEKALKLLDIAEFQAKMGYQQAMAEKNAGPHLYGM
;
A
#
# COMPACT_ATOMS: atom_id res chain seq x y z
N MET A 1 -38.33 2.98 -35.18
CA MET A 1 -37.34 2.30 -34.33
C MET A 1 -37.39 2.91 -32.94
N ALA A 2 -38.03 2.23 -31.98
CA ALA A 2 -37.80 2.50 -30.58
C ALA A 2 -36.63 1.63 -30.13
N LEU A 3 -35.47 2.24 -29.85
CA LEU A 3 -34.42 1.59 -29.07
C LEU A 3 -34.32 2.32 -27.74
N LEU A 4 -35.09 1.81 -26.78
CA LEU A 4 -34.81 1.94 -25.36
C LEU A 4 -33.78 0.86 -25.02
N ILE A 5 -32.55 1.24 -24.70
CA ILE A 5 -31.70 0.41 -23.84
C ILE A 5 -31.14 1.31 -22.75
N ALA A 6 -31.89 1.36 -21.66
CA ALA A 6 -31.42 1.82 -20.37
C ALA A 6 -30.31 0.88 -19.89
N GLY A 7 -29.05 1.28 -20.08
CA GLY A 7 -27.91 0.68 -19.40
C GLY A 7 -27.80 1.26 -18.00
N CYS A 8 -28.75 0.93 -17.11
CA CYS A 8 -28.49 1.01 -15.69
C CYS A 8 -27.29 0.11 -15.42
N ASN A 9 -26.11 0.70 -15.23
CA ASN A 9 -24.97 0.00 -14.70
C ASN A 9 -25.38 -0.47 -13.30
N ALA A 10 -25.80 -1.73 -13.20
CA ALA A 10 -26.15 -2.39 -11.97
C ALA A 10 -24.90 -2.44 -11.10
N THR A 11 -24.64 -1.38 -10.34
CA THR A 11 -23.88 -1.50 -9.11
C THR A 11 -24.81 -2.20 -8.14
N THR A 12 -24.88 -3.52 -8.24
CA THR A 12 -25.38 -4.36 -7.16
C THR A 12 -24.68 -3.85 -5.90
N PRO A 13 -25.39 -3.43 -4.84
CA PRO A 13 -24.74 -3.04 -3.60
C PRO A 13 -24.10 -4.30 -3.03
N SER A 14 -22.83 -4.54 -3.37
CA SER A 14 -21.98 -5.46 -2.64
C SER A 14 -22.05 -5.01 -1.20
N LYS A 15 -22.54 -5.90 -0.33
CA LYS A 15 -22.60 -5.67 1.12
C LYS A 15 -21.35 -4.93 1.57
N PRO A 16 -21.47 -3.83 2.35
CA PRO A 16 -20.30 -3.10 2.81
C PRO A 16 -19.37 -4.09 3.53
N MET A 17 -18.14 -4.20 3.03
CA MET A 17 -17.13 -5.12 3.52
C MET A 17 -16.81 -4.78 4.99
N SER A 18 -16.73 -5.78 5.86
CA SER A 18 -16.36 -5.57 7.26
C SER A 18 -14.95 -5.00 7.39
N LEU A 19 -14.63 -4.36 8.52
CA LEU A 19 -13.29 -3.81 8.76
C LEU A 19 -12.19 -4.90 8.71
N LYS A 20 -12.52 -6.14 9.12
CA LYS A 20 -11.61 -7.28 9.04
C LYS A 20 -11.31 -7.67 7.60
N GLU A 21 -12.34 -7.79 6.76
CA GLU A 21 -12.18 -8.11 5.34
C GLU A 21 -11.43 -7.00 4.61
N GLN A 22 -11.71 -5.72 4.92
CA GLN A 22 -10.95 -4.59 4.40
C GLN A 22 -9.48 -4.65 4.81
N TYR A 23 -9.20 -4.98 6.07
CA TYR A 23 -7.83 -5.15 6.58
C TYR A 23 -7.10 -6.28 5.86
N GLU A 24 -7.72 -7.44 5.65
CA GLU A 24 -7.11 -8.58 4.97
C GLU A 24 -6.74 -8.24 3.52
N ALA A 25 -7.68 -7.62 2.79
CA ALA A 25 -7.44 -7.15 1.43
C ALA A 25 -6.30 -6.12 1.38
N LYS A 26 -6.30 -5.16 2.30
CA LYS A 26 -5.30 -4.10 2.38
C LYS A 26 -3.93 -4.64 2.80
N LEU A 27 -3.88 -5.61 3.70
CA LEU A 27 -2.64 -6.24 4.16
C LEU A 27 -1.94 -6.94 2.98
N ALA A 28 -2.70 -7.71 2.20
CA ALA A 28 -2.17 -8.38 1.01
C ALA A 28 -1.65 -7.37 -0.02
N ALA A 29 -2.40 -6.31 -0.31
CA ALA A 29 -1.97 -5.25 -1.22
C ALA A 29 -0.71 -4.51 -0.71
N THR A 30 -0.65 -4.22 0.59
CA THR A 30 0.50 -3.58 1.23
C THR A 30 1.73 -4.47 1.17
N GLN A 31 1.61 -5.76 1.47
CA GLN A 31 2.71 -6.72 1.36
C GLN A 31 3.25 -6.77 -0.07
N ALA A 32 2.39 -6.86 -1.07
CA ALA A 32 2.80 -6.85 -2.48
C ALA A 32 3.55 -5.55 -2.85
N ALA A 33 3.08 -4.39 -2.38
CA ALA A 33 3.77 -3.11 -2.61
C ALA A 33 5.14 -3.06 -1.92
N VAL A 34 5.25 -3.56 -0.69
CA VAL A 34 6.50 -3.63 0.07
C VAL A 34 7.51 -4.54 -0.62
N GLU A 35 7.10 -5.73 -1.06
CA GLU A 35 7.97 -6.64 -1.83
C GLU A 35 8.44 -6.01 -3.13
N LYS A 36 7.55 -5.30 -3.85
CA LYS A 36 7.90 -4.56 -5.06
C LYS A 36 8.94 -3.46 -4.77
N ALA A 37 8.77 -2.69 -3.70
CA ALA A 37 9.75 -1.67 -3.30
C ALA A 37 11.10 -2.31 -2.90
N ALA A 38 11.07 -3.40 -2.12
CA ALA A 38 12.26 -4.12 -1.69
C ALA A 38 13.06 -4.69 -2.87
N SER A 39 12.39 -5.20 -3.90
CA SER A 39 13.05 -5.74 -5.12
C SER A 39 13.91 -4.73 -5.88
N VAL A 40 13.71 -3.43 -5.64
CA VAL A 40 14.50 -2.35 -6.23
C VAL A 40 15.31 -1.58 -5.19
N GLU A 41 15.46 -2.14 -3.99
CA GLU A 41 16.12 -1.52 -2.83
C GLU A 41 15.47 -0.19 -2.38
N GLY A 42 14.23 0.06 -2.81
CA GLY A 42 13.46 1.25 -2.50
C GLY A 42 12.61 1.14 -1.24
N GLU A 43 12.75 0.07 -0.44
CA GLU A 43 11.95 -0.06 0.79
C GLU A 43 12.38 0.98 1.85
N TRP A 44 11.46 1.88 2.21
CA TRP A 44 11.73 2.86 3.25
C TRP A 44 11.79 2.22 4.64
N ARG A 45 12.75 2.70 5.44
CA ARG A 45 13.09 2.20 6.77
C ARG A 45 11.89 1.99 7.71
N ASP A 46 10.91 2.90 7.69
CA ASP A 46 9.84 2.91 8.67
C ASP A 46 8.74 1.87 8.42
N ILE A 47 8.77 1.18 7.27
CA ILE A 47 7.78 0.15 6.88
C ILE A 47 7.86 -1.07 7.81
N ARG A 48 8.98 -1.80 7.82
CA ARG A 48 9.15 -3.05 8.60
C ARG A 48 10.53 -3.26 9.22
N TRP A 49 11.43 -2.26 9.17
CA TRP A 49 12.75 -2.44 9.76
C TRP A 49 12.69 -2.61 11.28
N LYS A 50 13.34 -3.66 11.80
CA LYS A 50 13.32 -4.02 13.23
C LYS A 50 13.81 -2.90 14.16
N LYS A 51 14.71 -2.03 13.66
CA LYS A 51 15.26 -0.90 14.42
C LYS A 51 14.46 0.39 14.27
N SER A 52 13.45 0.45 13.39
CA SER A 52 12.57 1.62 13.31
C SER A 52 11.63 1.66 14.51
N LYS A 53 11.47 2.84 15.11
CA LYS A 53 10.49 3.07 16.17
C LYS A 53 9.05 2.99 15.65
N LYS A 54 8.82 3.23 14.35
CA LYS A 54 7.49 3.30 13.73
C LYS A 54 6.98 1.94 13.28
N LYS A 55 7.77 1.20 12.48
CA LYS A 55 7.49 -0.18 12.05
C LYS A 55 6.02 -0.38 11.67
N TYR A 56 5.55 0.38 10.68
CA TYR A 56 4.12 0.52 10.38
C TYR A 56 3.44 -0.81 10.04
N LEU A 57 4.04 -1.64 9.18
CA LEU A 57 3.46 -2.93 8.79
C LEU A 57 3.37 -3.90 9.99
N PRO A 58 4.45 -4.14 10.77
CA PRO A 58 4.34 -4.93 12.01
C PRO A 58 3.34 -4.36 13.03
N SER A 59 3.26 -3.03 13.16
CA SER A 59 2.33 -2.38 14.09
C SER A 59 0.87 -2.55 13.64
N ALA A 60 0.61 -2.57 12.33
CA ALA A 60 -0.71 -2.82 11.77
C ALA A 60 -1.17 -4.24 12.10
N ILE A 61 -0.30 -5.23 11.90
CA ILE A 61 -0.57 -6.64 12.23
C ILE A 61 -0.92 -6.78 13.70
N LYS A 62 -0.11 -6.18 14.59
CA LYS A 62 -0.37 -6.20 16.03
C LYS A 62 -1.68 -5.51 16.43
N ALA A 63 -2.07 -4.44 15.74
CA ALA A 63 -3.35 -3.78 15.99
C ALA A 63 -4.53 -4.68 15.58
N ALA A 64 -4.44 -5.37 14.44
CA ALA A 64 -5.46 -6.32 13.99
C ALA A 64 -5.56 -7.55 14.90
N GLU A 65 -4.43 -8.07 15.41
CA GLU A 65 -4.42 -9.13 16.44
C GLU A 65 -5.16 -8.72 17.71
N ALA A 66 -5.14 -7.43 18.05
CA ALA A 66 -5.90 -6.86 19.15
C ALA A 66 -7.37 -6.51 18.79
N GLY A 67 -7.80 -6.78 17.55
CA GLY A 67 -9.13 -6.44 17.05
C GLY A 67 -9.31 -4.98 16.64
N ASP A 68 -8.27 -4.15 16.74
CA ASP A 68 -8.29 -2.73 16.35
C ASP A 68 -8.02 -2.58 14.85
N TYR A 69 -9.02 -2.99 14.05
CA TYR A 69 -8.94 -2.96 12.59
C TYR A 69 -8.89 -1.54 12.03
N GLU A 70 -9.48 -0.54 12.70
CA GLU A 70 -9.40 0.85 12.26
C GLU A 70 -7.97 1.39 12.34
N LYS A 71 -7.27 1.11 13.44
CA LYS A 71 -5.86 1.46 13.58
C LYS A 71 -4.98 0.65 12.63
N ALA A 72 -5.28 -0.63 12.46
CA ALA A 72 -4.55 -1.49 11.54
C ALA A 72 -4.61 -0.96 10.10
N LEU A 73 -5.80 -0.57 9.63
CA LEU A 73 -6.00 0.01 8.30
C LEU A 73 -5.21 1.31 8.11
N LYS A 74 -5.26 2.24 9.08
CA LYS A 74 -4.48 3.49 9.03
C LYS A 74 -2.98 3.24 8.96
N LEU A 75 -2.47 2.26 9.70
CA LEU A 75 -1.06 1.88 9.67
C LEU A 75 -0.66 1.23 8.33
N LEU A 76 -1.56 0.42 7.75
CA LEU A 76 -1.36 -0.13 6.41
C LEU A 76 -1.36 0.94 5.32
N ASP A 77 -2.22 1.95 5.40
CA ASP A 77 -2.20 3.09 4.46
C ASP A 77 -0.84 3.79 4.45
N ILE A 78 -0.27 4.02 5.63
CA ILE A 78 1.06 4.64 5.75
C ILE A 78 2.13 3.71 5.16
N ALA A 79 2.10 2.42 5.49
CA ALA A 79 3.08 1.46 5.00
C ALA A 79 3.02 1.31 3.47
N GLU A 80 1.81 1.20 2.90
CA GLU A 80 1.59 1.10 1.46
C GLU A 80 2.05 2.35 0.72
N PHE A 81 1.72 3.54 1.26
CA PHE A 81 2.20 4.81 0.72
C PHE A 81 3.73 4.85 0.67
N GLN A 82 4.41 4.54 1.77
CA GLN A 82 5.86 4.54 1.83
C GLN A 82 6.49 3.53 0.86
N ALA A 83 5.88 2.35 0.72
CA ALA A 83 6.34 1.35 -0.24
C ALA A 83 6.26 1.85 -1.69
N LYS A 84 5.12 2.45 -2.07
CA LYS A 84 4.93 3.01 -3.41
C LYS A 84 5.89 4.16 -3.69
N MET A 85 6.05 5.09 -2.75
CA MET A 85 6.95 6.23 -2.90
C MET A 85 8.42 5.78 -2.99
N GLY A 86 8.82 4.83 -2.15
CA GLY A 86 10.18 4.30 -2.17
C GLY A 86 10.52 3.56 -3.46
N TYR A 87 9.58 2.78 -4.01
CA TYR A 87 9.71 2.22 -5.35
C TYR A 87 9.88 3.31 -6.42
N GLN A 88 9.03 4.34 -6.42
CA GLN A 88 9.10 5.43 -7.39
C GLN A 88 10.44 6.17 -7.31
N GLN A 89 10.91 6.46 -6.10
CA GLN A 89 12.20 7.10 -5.87
C GLN A 89 13.36 6.26 -6.42
N ALA A 90 13.41 4.97 -6.07
CA ALA A 90 14.47 4.08 -6.54
C ALA A 90 14.48 3.93 -8.07
N MET A 91 13.30 3.90 -8.70
CA MET A 91 13.21 3.86 -10.16
C MET A 91 13.63 5.19 -10.81
N ALA A 92 13.33 6.32 -10.19
CA ALA A 92 13.76 7.63 -10.69
C ALA A 92 15.29 7.80 -10.60
N GLU A 93 15.89 7.40 -9.49
CA GLU A 93 17.35 7.43 -9.29
C GLU A 93 18.09 6.51 -10.26
N LYS A 94 17.55 5.31 -10.54
CA LYS A 94 18.10 4.40 -11.56
C LYS A 94 18.10 5.00 -12.97
N ASN A 95 17.16 5.89 -13.27
CA ASN A 95 17.03 6.53 -14.58
C ASN A 95 17.76 7.88 -14.67
N ALA A 96 18.25 8.43 -13.56
CA ALA A 96 18.83 9.78 -13.51
C ALA A 96 20.23 9.88 -14.16
N GLY A 97 20.85 8.75 -14.55
CA GLY A 97 22.18 8.71 -15.15
C GLY A 97 23.30 9.21 -14.20
N PRO A 98 24.56 9.19 -14.63
CA PRO A 98 25.64 9.77 -13.84
C PRO A 98 25.38 11.28 -13.69
N HIS A 99 25.26 11.76 -12.45
CA HIS A 99 25.37 13.18 -12.18
C HIS A 99 26.79 13.62 -12.56
N LEU A 100 26.95 14.25 -13.72
CA LEU A 100 28.18 14.94 -14.12
C LEU A 100 28.33 16.19 -13.23
N TYR A 101 28.74 16.01 -11.98
CA TYR A 101 29.25 17.10 -11.14
C TYR A 101 30.76 16.96 -11.05
N GLY A 102 31.44 17.46 -12.09
CA GLY A 102 32.89 17.40 -12.23
C GLY A 102 33.35 17.76 -13.65
N MET A 103 33.09 19.00 -14.07
CA MET A 103 33.99 19.75 -14.96
C MET A 103 34.80 20.71 -14.09
#